data_AF-A0A9Q2QMH5-F1
#
_entry.id   AF-A0A9Q2QMH5-F1
#
_cell.length_a   1.000
_cell.length_b   1.000
_cell.length_c   1.000
_cell.angle_alpha   90.00
_cell.angle_beta   90.00
_cell.angle_gamma   90.00
#
_symmetry.space_group_name_H-M   'P 1'
#
loop_
_entity.id
_entity.type
_entity.pdbx_description
1 polymer ?
#
loop_
_entity_poly.entity_id
_entity_poly.type
_entity_poly.pdbx_seq_one_letter_code
_entity_poly.pdbx_strand_id
1 'polypeptide(L)' 'AEALKKRLDVYHAQTAPLVDYYTGKGLLKSVDGMKSMDDVTVDIKAVLAL' A
#
# COMPACT_ATOMS: atom_id res chain seq x y z
N ALA A 1 19.63 -14.33 -1.22
CA ALA A 1 18.60 -14.04 -0.19
C ALA A 1 18.85 -12.72 0.56
N GLU A 2 20.11 -12.28 0.74
CA GLU A 2 20.46 -11.08 1.51
C GLU A 2 19.84 -9.76 0.99
N ALA A 3 19.82 -9.55 -0.33
CA ALA A 3 19.25 -8.33 -0.92
C ALA A 3 17.73 -8.18 -0.69
N LEU A 4 16.98 -9.28 -0.66
CA LEU A 4 15.54 -9.25 -0.36
C LEU A 4 15.30 -8.81 1.08
N LYS A 5 16.04 -9.40 2.03
CA LYS A 5 15.95 -9.04 3.44
C LYS A 5 16.25 -7.55 3.65
N LYS A 6 17.34 -7.05 3.06
CA LYS A 6 17.70 -5.63 3.13
C LYS A 6 16.60 -4.71 2.58
N ARG A 7 15.92 -5.10 1.49
CA ARG A 7 14.81 -4.32 0.92
C ARG A 7 13.59 -4.31 1.85
N LEU A 8 13.25 -5.43 2.47
CA LEU A 8 12.17 -5.51 3.45
C LEU A 8 12.48 -4.70 4.71
N ASP A 9 13.70 -4.78 5.23
CA ASP A 9 14.14 -4.00 6.40
C ASP A 9 14.01 -2.48 6.12
N VAL A 10 14.45 -2.03 4.94
CA VAL A 10 14.29 -0.62 4.53
C VAL A 10 12.81 -0.23 4.39
N TYR A 11 11.98 -1.09 3.79
CA TYR A 11 10.54 -0.84 3.68
C TYR A 11 9.88 -0.67 5.05
N HIS A 12 10.18 -1.57 6.00
CA HIS A 12 9.63 -1.49 7.35
C HIS A 12 10.13 -0.26 8.12
N ALA A 13 11.38 0.16 7.91
CA ALA A 13 11.95 1.31 8.59
C ALA A 13 11.48 2.66 8.01
N GLN A 14 11.27 2.75 6.70
CA GLN A 14 11.08 4.04 6.02
C GLN A 14 9.71 4.21 5.34
N THR A 15 9.14 3.12 4.84
CA THR A 15 7.88 3.17 4.06
C THR A 15 6.67 2.82 4.92
N ALA A 16 6.75 1.78 5.75
CA ALA A 16 5.62 1.34 6.59
C ALA A 16 5.10 2.43 7.56
N PRO A 17 5.94 3.28 8.20
CA PRO A 17 5.44 4.35 9.08
C PRO A 17 4.56 5.40 8.37
N LEU A 18 4.65 5.51 7.03
CA LEU A 18 3.79 6.41 6.27
C LEU A 18 2.32 5.99 6.33
N VAL A 19 2.04 4.69 6.53
CA VAL A 19 0.67 4.17 6.69
C VAL A 19 -0.01 4.85 7.87
N ASP A 20 0.64 4.87 9.04
CA ASP A 20 0.10 5.50 10.25
C ASP A 20 -0.09 7.01 10.04
N TYR A 21 0.89 7.67 9.40
CA TYR A 21 0.83 9.10 9.11
C TYR A 21 -0.37 9.49 8.23
N TYR A 22 -0.61 8.77 7.13
CA TYR A 22 -1.76 9.04 6.26
C TYR A 22 -3.09 8.57 6.85
N THR A 23 -3.08 7.53 7.68
CA THR A 23 -4.25 7.07 8.45
C THR A 23 -4.70 8.16 9.42
N GLY A 24 -3.79 8.74 10.20
CA GLY A 24 -4.10 9.82 11.15
C GLY A 24 -4.65 11.09 10.49
N LYS A 25 -4.40 11.27 9.19
CA LYS A 25 -4.95 12.37 8.39
C LYS A 25 -6.26 12.04 7.68
N GLY A 26 -6.74 10.80 7.78
CA GLY A 26 -7.92 10.33 7.03
C GLY A 26 -7.72 10.29 5.50
N LEU A 27 -6.47 10.34 5.04
CA LEU A 27 -6.11 10.37 3.61
C LEU A 27 -5.78 8.98 3.06
N LEU A 28 -5.46 8.02 3.93
CA LEU A 28 -5.15 6.66 3.48
C LEU A 28 -6.39 5.98 2.91
N LYS A 29 -6.23 5.40 1.72
CA LYS A 29 -7.20 4.52 1.08
C LYS A 29 -6.54 3.17 0.83
N SER A 30 -7.15 2.09 1.32
CA SER A 30 -6.61 0.74 1.22
C SER A 30 -7.32 -0.06 0.13
N VAL A 31 -6.54 -0.81 -0.66
CA VAL A 31 -7.03 -1.71 -1.71
C VAL A 31 -6.44 -3.11 -1.44
N ASP A 32 -7.24 -4.15 -1.65
CA ASP A 32 -6.80 -5.54 -1.51
C ASP A 32 -6.04 -5.99 -2.76
N GLY A 33 -4.71 -6.03 -2.66
CA GLY A 33 -3.83 -6.44 -3.76
C GLY A 33 -3.77 -7.94 -4.03
N MET A 34 -4.50 -8.79 -3.30
CA MET A 34 -4.53 -10.25 -3.53
C MET A 34 -5.61 -10.68 -4.54
N LYS A 35 -6.48 -9.76 -4.97
CA LYS A 35 -7.51 -10.01 -5.99
C LYS A 35 -6.91 -10.10 -7.40
N SER A 36 -7.76 -10.41 -8.39
CA SER A 36 -7.37 -10.35 -9.80
C SER A 36 -6.98 -8.92 -10.20
N MET A 37 -6.14 -8.77 -11.23
CA MET A 37 -5.70 -7.44 -11.69
C MET A 37 -6.87 -6.54 -12.10
N ASP A 38 -7.91 -7.13 -12.70
CA ASP A 38 -9.12 -6.40 -13.11
C ASP A 38 -9.88 -5.89 -11.89
N ASP A 39 -10.06 -6.73 -10.87
CA ASP A 39 -10.73 -6.35 -9.62
C ASP A 39 -9.95 -5.28 -8.85
N VAL A 40 -8.62 -5.41 -8.77
CA VAL A 40 -7.75 -4.39 -8.14
C VAL A 40 -7.88 -3.06 -8.89
N THR A 41 -7.93 -3.08 -10.21
CA THR A 41 -8.10 -1.86 -11.03
C THR A 41 -9.43 -1.18 -10.75
N VAL A 42 -10.51 -1.96 -10.62
CA VAL A 42 -11.84 -1.45 -10.25
C VAL A 42 -11.82 -0.84 -8.85
N ASP A 43 -11.23 -1.53 -7.87
CA ASP A 43 -11.12 -1.04 -6.50
C ASP A 43 -10.34 0.28 -6.42
N ILE A 44 -9.24 0.42 -7.18
CA ILE A 44 -8.46 1.66 -7.27
C ILE A 44 -9.31 2.79 -7.84
N LYS A 45 -10.04 2.56 -8.94
CA LYS A 45 -10.93 3.57 -9.55
C LYS A 45 -12.02 4.01 -8.58
N ALA A 46 -12.65 3.06 -7.89
CA ALA A 46 -13.70 3.33 -6.91
C ALA A 46 -13.19 4.22 -5.76
N VAL A 47 -11.99 3.93 -5.25
CA VAL A 47 -11.34 4.73 -4.19
C VAL A 47 -10.99 6.16 -4.64
N LEU A 48 -10.63 6.34 -5.91
CA LEU A 48 -10.24 7.63 -6.49
C LEU A 48 -11.40 8.40 -7.11
N ALA A 49 -12.61 7.83 -7.11
CA ALA A 49 -13.79 8.37 -7.80
C ALA A 49 -13.54 8.65 -9.29
N LEU A 50 -12.85 7.73 -9.98
CA LEU A 50 -12.52 7.76 -11.41
C LEU A 50 -13.43 6.87 -12.26
#